data_AF-A0A532DZS0-F1
#
_entry.id   AF-A0A532DZS0-F1
#
_cell.length_a   1.000
_cell.length_b   1.000
_cell.length_c   1.000
_cell.angle_alpha   90.00
_cell.angle_beta   90.00
_cell.angle_gamma   90.00
#
_symmetry.space_group_name_H-M   'P 1'
#
loop_
_entity.id
_entity.type
_entity.pdbx_description
1 polymer ?
#
loop_
_entity_poly.entity_id
_entity_poly.type
_entity_poly.pdbx_seq_one_letter_code
_entity_poly.pdbx_strand_id
1 'polypeptide(L)'
;MPSLSPEEVEQRLTSVHCAICKGDRFGIDRRFMQPDGEWRGVCMKCRYSFPVYTDMEFYQRTQPDIPYRLKEIGCRTCQHRGVTLDFRITMSVREAIYFVTCLGCNTKFPEQSSLEAFE
;
A
#
# COMPACT_ATOMS: atom_id res chain seq x y z
N MET A 1 14.16 -1.93 10.73
CA MET A 1 12.68 -1.87 10.66
C MET A 1 12.18 -3.29 10.42
N PRO A 2 11.04 -3.72 11.00
CA PRO A 2 10.52 -5.06 10.71
C PRO A 2 10.24 -5.15 9.21
N SER A 3 10.91 -6.06 8.53
CA SER A 3 10.69 -6.36 7.13
C SER A 3 9.27 -6.94 6.99
N LEU A 4 8.38 -6.24 6.30
CA LEU A 4 7.08 -6.79 5.89
C LEU A 4 7.31 -8.12 5.20
N SER A 5 6.57 -9.17 5.59
CA SER A 5 6.63 -10.45 4.89
C SER A 5 5.69 -10.43 3.68
N PRO A 6 5.97 -11.22 2.62
CA PRO A 6 5.07 -11.38 1.50
C PRO A 6 3.67 -11.80 1.92
N GLU A 7 3.56 -12.70 2.91
CA GLU A 7 2.28 -13.18 3.44
C GLU A 7 1.48 -12.05 4.11
N GLU A 8 2.13 -11.14 4.83
CA GLU A 8 1.46 -9.99 5.42
C GLU A 8 0.94 -9.02 4.35
N VAL A 9 1.72 -8.81 3.29
CA VAL A 9 1.29 -7.99 2.14
C VAL A 9 0.10 -8.65 1.45
N GLU A 10 0.15 -9.95 1.15
CA GLU A 10 -0.96 -10.71 0.56
C GLU A 10 -2.24 -10.61 1.40
N GLN A 11 -2.11 -10.78 2.73
CA GLN A 11 -3.24 -10.62 3.64
C GLN A 11 -3.83 -9.22 3.55
N ARG A 12 -2.99 -8.18 3.56
CA ARG A 12 -3.46 -6.80 3.51
C ARG A 12 -4.11 -6.46 2.17
N LEU A 13 -3.62 -7.02 1.06
CA LEU A 13 -4.22 -6.85 -0.26
C LEU A 13 -5.67 -7.34 -0.35
N THR A 14 -6.10 -8.27 0.51
CA THR A 14 -7.52 -8.72 0.53
C THR A 14 -8.50 -7.62 0.93
N SER A 15 -8.03 -6.51 1.51
CA SER A 15 -8.87 -5.36 1.86
C SER A 15 -9.21 -4.46 0.67
N VAL A 16 -8.68 -4.74 -0.53
CA VAL A 16 -8.93 -3.96 -1.75
C VAL A 16 -9.39 -4.87 -2.89
N HIS A 17 -9.92 -4.27 -3.95
CA HIS A 17 -10.42 -5.00 -5.11
C HIS A 17 -9.53 -4.78 -6.35
N CYS A 18 -9.38 -5.81 -7.16
CA CYS A 18 -8.64 -5.78 -8.40
C CYS A 18 -9.32 -4.78 -9.35
N ALA A 19 -8.54 -3.84 -9.89
CA ALA A 19 -9.05 -2.82 -10.81
C ALA A 19 -9.79 -3.44 -12.03
N ILE A 20 -9.34 -4.62 -12.49
CA ILE A 20 -9.84 -5.30 -13.70
C ILE A 20 -11.07 -6.17 -13.41
N CYS A 21 -10.94 -7.19 -12.56
CA CYS A 21 -11.97 -8.21 -12.37
C CYS A 21 -12.78 -8.09 -11.07
N LYS A 22 -12.50 -7.04 -10.28
CA LYS A 22 -13.11 -6.75 -8.97
C LYS A 22 -12.99 -7.88 -7.93
N GLY A 23 -12.09 -8.85 -8.13
CA GLY A 23 -11.76 -9.85 -7.13
C GLY A 23 -10.78 -9.32 -6.07
N ASP A 24 -10.68 -10.01 -4.95
CA ASP A 24 -9.92 -9.63 -3.74
C ASP A 24 -8.76 -10.59 -3.43
N ARG A 25 -8.56 -11.63 -4.26
CA ARG A 25 -7.49 -12.61 -4.09
C ARG A 25 -6.24 -12.20 -4.87
N PHE A 26 -5.17 -11.97 -4.14
CA PHE A 26 -3.87 -11.58 -4.68
C PHE A 26 -2.77 -12.50 -4.17
N GLY A 27 -1.68 -12.57 -4.93
CA GLY A 27 -0.42 -13.18 -4.52
C GLY A 27 0.75 -12.26 -4.82
N ILE A 28 1.88 -12.48 -4.16
CA ILE A 28 3.15 -11.83 -4.46
C ILE A 28 4.04 -12.79 -5.25
N ASP A 29 4.50 -12.36 -6.43
CA ASP A 29 5.46 -13.12 -7.20
C ASP A 29 6.86 -12.95 -6.60
N ARG A 30 7.26 -13.91 -5.77
CA ARG A 30 8.53 -13.92 -5.03
C ARG A 30 9.76 -13.80 -5.94
N ARG A 31 9.64 -14.18 -7.22
CA ARG A 31 10.74 -14.07 -8.20
C ARG A 31 11.06 -12.61 -8.56
N PHE A 32 10.14 -11.70 -8.31
CA PHE A 32 10.28 -10.26 -8.57
C PHE A 32 10.41 -9.46 -7.27
N MET A 33 10.77 -10.10 -6.16
CA MET A 33 11.09 -9.37 -4.93
C MET A 33 12.51 -8.83 -5.02
N GLN A 34 12.62 -7.52 -5.25
CA GLN A 34 13.91 -6.85 -5.25
C GLN A 34 14.32 -6.43 -3.83
N PRO A 35 15.64 -6.39 -3.53
CA PRO A 35 16.15 -5.97 -2.21
C PRO A 35 15.81 -4.53 -1.82
N ASP A 36 15.55 -3.66 -2.81
CA ASP A 36 15.13 -2.27 -2.67
C ASP A 36 13.63 -2.10 -2.38
N GLY A 37 12.91 -3.20 -2.19
CA GLY A 37 11.49 -3.18 -1.86
C GLY A 37 10.55 -2.99 -3.05
N GLU A 38 11.02 -3.12 -4.29
CA GLU A 38 10.15 -3.23 -5.46
C GLU A 38 9.72 -4.68 -5.70
N TRP A 39 8.44 -4.96 -5.47
CA TRP A 39 7.83 -6.29 -5.63
C TRP A 39 6.73 -6.27 -6.70
N ARG A 40 6.21 -7.45 -7.04
CA ARG A 40 5.11 -7.62 -8.00
C ARG A 40 3.95 -8.39 -7.40
N GLY A 41 2.79 -7.75 -7.33
CA GLY A 41 1.52 -8.39 -7.00
C GLY A 41 0.84 -8.95 -8.24
N VAL A 42 0.06 -10.01 -8.06
CA VAL A 42 -0.74 -10.65 -9.12
C VAL A 42 -2.15 -10.96 -8.60
N CYS A 43 -3.18 -10.58 -9.35
CA CYS A 43 -4.53 -11.02 -9.09
C CYS A 43 -4.68 -12.50 -9.46
N MET A 44 -5.10 -13.34 -8.50
CA MET A 44 -5.21 -14.78 -8.71
C MET A 44 -6.37 -15.17 -9.62
N LYS A 45 -7.34 -14.28 -9.83
CA LYS A 45 -8.51 -14.51 -10.69
C LYS A 45 -8.25 -14.15 -12.15
N CYS A 46 -7.72 -12.96 -12.42
CA CYS A 46 -7.53 -12.47 -13.80
C CYS A 46 -6.06 -12.38 -14.25
N ARG A 47 -5.11 -12.78 -13.39
CA ARG A 47 -3.66 -12.77 -13.64
C ARG A 47 -3.08 -11.38 -13.92
N TYR A 48 -3.84 -10.32 -13.69
CA TYR A 48 -3.36 -8.94 -13.77
C TYR A 48 -2.24 -8.71 -12.75
N SER A 49 -1.12 -8.15 -13.20
CA SER A 49 0.04 -7.84 -12.36
C SER A 49 0.16 -6.34 -12.09
N PHE A 50 0.59 -5.97 -10.90
CA PHE A 50 0.79 -4.59 -10.47
C PHE A 50 2.04 -4.45 -9.58
N PRO A 51 2.68 -3.28 -9.54
CA PRO A 51 3.81 -3.04 -8.66
C PRO A 51 3.37 -2.90 -7.20
N VAL A 52 4.22 -3.40 -6.31
CA VAL A 52 4.07 -3.30 -4.86
C VAL A 52 5.38 -2.72 -4.31
N TYR A 53 5.31 -1.60 -3.62
CA TYR A 53 6.47 -0.89 -3.10
C TYR A 53 6.50 -0.99 -1.59
N THR A 54 7.55 -1.61 -1.02
CA THR A 54 7.71 -1.84 0.42
C THR A 54 8.81 -0.99 1.05
N ASP A 55 9.70 -0.36 0.28
CA ASP A 55 10.66 0.64 0.82
C ASP A 55 10.00 2.01 0.92
N MET A 56 9.31 2.22 2.04
CA MET A 56 8.64 3.49 2.33
C MET A 56 9.58 4.54 2.91
N GLU A 57 10.80 4.18 3.31
CA GLU A 57 11.78 5.15 3.79
C GLU A 57 12.32 5.98 2.62
N PHE A 58 12.75 5.31 1.55
CA PHE A 58 13.18 5.99 0.33
C PHE A 58 12.07 6.84 -0.28
N TYR A 59 10.84 6.31 -0.33
CA TYR A 59 9.68 7.03 -0.86
C TYR A 59 9.38 8.32 -0.07
N GLN A 60 9.37 8.27 1.26
CA GLN A 60 9.12 9.46 2.08
C GLN A 60 10.24 10.50 2.02
N ARG A 61 11.49 10.06 1.76
CA ARG A 61 12.62 10.99 1.56
C ARG A 61 12.54 11.71 0.22
N THR A 62 12.06 11.02 -0.82
CA THR A 62 11.99 11.56 -2.18
C THR A 62 10.73 12.38 -2.44
N GLN A 63 9.66 12.15 -1.67
CA GLN A 63 8.39 12.88 -1.77
C GLN A 63 8.10 13.65 -0.48
N PRO A 64 8.49 14.95 -0.40
CA PRO A 64 8.47 15.71 0.84
C PRO A 64 7.05 16.04 1.35
N ASP A 65 6.02 15.95 0.52
CA ASP A 65 4.61 16.18 0.87
C ASP A 65 3.98 14.97 1.59
N ILE A 66 4.42 13.75 1.28
CA ILE A 66 3.85 12.50 1.82
C ILE A 66 3.87 12.48 3.36
N PRO A 67 4.99 12.79 4.05
CA PRO A 67 5.02 12.75 5.52
C PRO A 67 4.02 13.72 6.18
N TYR A 68 3.74 14.86 5.55
CA TYR A 68 2.73 15.80 6.07
C TYR A 68 1.34 15.21 5.89
N ARG A 69 1.03 14.67 4.71
CA ARG A 69 -0.27 14.05 4.41
C ARG A 69 -0.54 12.85 5.32
N LEU A 70 0.45 12.02 5.62
CA LEU A 70 0.32 10.90 6.57
C LEU A 70 -0.09 11.36 7.99
N LYS A 71 0.31 12.56 8.42
CA LYS A 71 -0.11 13.14 9.71
C LYS A 71 -1.56 13.62 9.69
N GLU A 72 -2.09 13.94 8.51
CA GLU A 72 -3.47 14.42 8.34
C GLU A 72 -4.48 13.29 8.20
N ILE A 73 -4.05 12.09 7.79
CA ILE A 73 -4.93 10.92 7.68
C ILE A 73 -5.52 10.59 9.06
N GLY A 74 -6.86 10.65 9.13
CA GLY A 74 -7.63 10.30 10.31
C GLY A 74 -7.98 8.81 10.32
N CYS A 75 -7.71 8.13 11.43
CA CYS A 75 -8.16 6.76 11.60
C CYS A 75 -9.68 6.73 11.87
N ARG A 76 -10.41 5.93 11.09
CA ARG A 76 -11.87 5.77 11.24
C ARG A 76 -12.28 5.08 12.54
N THR A 77 -11.36 4.32 13.16
CA THR A 77 -11.63 3.54 14.37
C THR A 77 -11.50 4.38 15.65
N CYS A 78 -10.41 5.12 15.80
CA CYS A 78 -10.11 5.86 17.04
C CYS A 78 -10.14 7.38 16.88
N GLN A 79 -10.43 7.89 15.68
CA GLN A 79 -10.44 9.32 15.33
C GLN A 79 -9.11 10.05 15.53
N HIS A 80 -8.03 9.33 15.86
CA HIS A 80 -6.68 9.86 15.93
C HIS A 80 -6.17 10.23 14.52
N ARG A 81 -5.44 11.34 14.42
CA ARG A 81 -4.78 11.77 13.18
C ARG A 81 -3.32 11.35 13.19
N GLY A 82 -2.86 10.78 12.09
CA GLY A 82 -1.50 10.29 11.96
C GLY A 82 -1.44 8.79 11.82
N VAL A 83 -0.77 8.37 10.74
CA VAL A 83 -0.55 6.98 10.39
C VAL A 83 0.90 6.77 9.95
N THR A 84 1.39 5.54 10.05
CA THR A 84 2.62 5.10 9.37
C THR A 84 2.27 4.49 8.04
N LEU A 85 3.09 4.75 7.02
CA LEU A 85 2.97 4.10 5.72
C LEU A 85 3.81 2.82 5.73
N ASP A 86 3.16 1.68 5.50
CA ASP A 86 3.81 0.38 5.56
C ASP A 86 4.26 -0.07 4.17
N PHE A 87 3.36 0.01 3.18
CA PHE A 87 3.66 -0.20 1.78
C PHE A 87 2.62 0.52 0.91
N ARG A 88 2.88 0.62 -0.39
CA ARG A 88 1.91 1.13 -1.36
C ARG A 88 1.85 0.23 -2.59
N ILE A 89 0.75 0.30 -3.31
CA ILE A 89 0.61 -0.38 -4.60
C ILE A 89 0.02 0.57 -5.62
N THR A 90 0.31 0.33 -6.90
CA THR A 90 -0.31 1.04 -8.02
C THR A 90 -1.19 0.07 -8.78
N MET A 91 -2.46 -0.05 -8.37
CA MET A 91 -3.40 -1.03 -8.93
C MET A 91 -3.94 -0.59 -10.30
N SER A 92 -3.88 0.70 -10.60
CA SER A 92 -4.16 1.26 -11.93
C SER A 92 -3.31 2.52 -12.16
N VAL A 93 -3.21 2.97 -13.41
CA VAL A 93 -2.47 4.20 -13.79
C VAL A 93 -2.97 5.48 -13.11
N ARG A 94 -4.13 5.45 -12.44
CA ARG A 94 -4.71 6.61 -11.74
C ARG A 94 -4.96 6.35 -10.25
N GLU A 95 -4.58 5.19 -9.75
CA GLU A 95 -4.92 4.77 -8.39
C GLU A 95 -3.72 4.11 -7.71
N ALA A 96 -3.07 4.88 -6.83
CA ALA A 96 -2.25 4.35 -5.76
C ALA A 96 -3.09 4.08 -4.51
N ILE A 97 -2.81 2.95 -3.89
CA ILE A 97 -3.41 2.58 -2.61
C ILE A 97 -2.30 2.48 -1.58
N TYR A 98 -2.47 3.23 -0.49
CA TYR A 98 -1.53 3.32 0.60
C TYR A 98 -1.98 2.42 1.73
N PHE A 99 -1.15 1.47 2.11
CA PHE A 99 -1.43 0.58 3.21
C PHE A 99 -0.80 1.17 4.47
N VAL A 100 -1.65 1.67 5.35
CA VAL A 100 -1.24 2.45 6.51
C VAL A 100 -1.62 1.78 7.82
N THR A 101 -0.89 2.11 8.89
CA THR A 101 -1.17 1.70 10.26
C THR A 101 -1.39 2.93 11.14
N CYS A 102 -2.49 2.98 11.87
CA CYS A 102 -2.76 4.09 12.78
C CYS A 102 -1.78 4.14 13.95
N LEU A 103 -1.21 5.32 14.21
CA LEU A 103 -0.31 5.53 15.36
C LEU A 103 -1.02 5.46 16.72
N GLY A 104 -2.32 5.75 16.77
CA GLY A 104 -3.09 5.75 18.02
C GLY A 104 -3.59 4.36 18.45
N CYS A 105 -4.13 3.58 17.51
CA CYS A 105 -4.77 2.29 17.82
C CYS A 105 -4.15 1.08 17.10
N ASN A 106 -3.08 1.27 16.32
CA ASN A 106 -2.41 0.23 15.53
C ASN A 106 -3.33 -0.51 14.54
N THR A 107 -4.50 0.06 14.20
CA THR A 107 -5.38 -0.51 13.17
C THR A 107 -4.75 -0.30 11.80
N LYS A 108 -4.69 -1.38 11.02
CA LYS A 108 -4.20 -1.40 9.64
C LYS A 108 -5.37 -1.20 8.69
N PHE A 109 -5.25 -0.30 7.73
CA PHE A 109 -6.29 -0.08 6.72
C PHE A 109 -5.69 0.43 5.41
N PRO A 110 -6.37 0.19 4.26
CA PRO A 110 -6.01 0.82 3.01
C PRO A 110 -6.59 2.24 2.95
N GLU A 111 -5.76 3.19 2.56
CA GLU A 111 -6.15 4.55 2.20
C GLU A 111 -6.03 4.70 0.68
N GLN A 112 -7.17 4.82 0.01
CA GLN A 112 -7.23 5.23 -1.38
C GLN A 112 -7.08 6.74 -1.39
N SER A 113 -5.91 7.21 -1.77
CA SER A 113 -5.70 8.65 -1.90
C SER A 113 -5.45 8.98 -3.34
N SER A 114 -6.10 10.04 -3.81
CA SER A 114 -5.71 10.84 -4.97
C SER A 114 -4.39 11.59 -4.69
N LEU A 115 -3.46 10.97 -3.97
CA LEU A 115 -2.11 11.48 -3.67
C LEU A 115 -1.34 11.71 -4.99
N GLU A 116 -1.68 10.95 -6.04
CA GLU A 116 -1.17 11.10 -7.41
C GLU A 116 -2.12 11.91 -8.33
N ALA A 117 -2.86 12.89 -7.81
CA ALA A 117 -3.69 13.77 -8.64
C ALA A 117 -2.95 15.02 -9.15
N PHE A 118 -1.66 14.94 -9.48
CA PHE A 118 -0.88 15.94 -10.23
C PHE A 118 0.39 15.18 -10.68
N GLU A 119 0.72 14.93 -11.96
CA GLU A 119 0.44 15.57 -13.26
C GLU A 119 0.43 14.51 -14.38
#